data_AF-A0A9D7JCX0-F1
#
_entry.id   AF-A0A9D7JCX0-F1
#
_cell.length_a   1.000
_cell.length_b   1.000
_cell.length_c   1.000
_cell.angle_alpha   90.00
_cell.angle_beta   90.00
_cell.angle_gamma   90.00
#
_symmetry.space_group_name_H-M   'P 1'
#
loop_
_entity.id
_entity.type
_entity.pdbx_description
1 polymer ?
#
loop_
_entity_poly.entity_id
_entity_poly.type
_entity_poly.pdbx_seq_one_letter_code
_entity_poly.pdbx_strand_id
1 'polypeptide(L)'
;MASWIQAKALDMTRVSTFYKGGFTGAMKIAHMSESFGMRAQVHGMGLENAQLCAAISNNDYYEQLVMNEDQIRGLDSLGPLAIVDGKLTVSDEPGLGYHFDFDALDRTALNKITVTEKFG
;
A
#
# COMPACT_ATOMS: atom_id res chain seq x y z
N MET A 1 6.69 1.04 16.94
CA MET A 1 6.79 -0.41 16.64
C MET A 1 7.91 -1.06 17.44
N ALA A 2 9.14 -0.52 17.44
CA ALA A 2 10.28 -1.10 18.16
C ALA A 2 9.99 -1.49 19.62
N SER A 3 9.40 -0.59 20.41
CA SER A 3 9.04 -0.87 21.81
C SER A 3 8.06 -2.04 21.98
N TRP A 4 7.13 -2.23 21.04
CA TRP A 4 6.14 -3.29 21.08
C TRP A 4 6.75 -4.65 20.73
N ILE A 5 7.65 -4.68 19.74
CA ILE A 5 8.46 -5.85 19.38
C ILE A 5 9.32 -6.25 20.58
N GLN A 6 10.06 -5.30 21.18
CA GLN A 6 10.93 -5.56 22.31
C GLN A 6 10.17 -6.10 23.53
N ALA A 7 8.97 -5.59 23.78
CA ALA A 7 8.09 -6.06 24.85
C ALA A 7 7.40 -7.41 24.54
N LYS A 8 7.60 -7.97 23.34
CA LYS A 8 6.87 -9.16 22.85
C LYS A 8 5.35 -9.01 22.97
N ALA A 9 4.84 -7.81 22.68
CA ALA A 9 3.43 -7.47 22.85
C ALA A 9 2.53 -7.93 21.68
N LEU A 10 3.11 -8.52 20.64
CA LEU A 10 2.44 -8.93 19.40
C LEU A 10 3.22 -10.05 18.71
N ASP A 11 2.53 -10.92 18.00
CA ASP A 11 3.15 -12.02 17.24
C ASP A 11 3.64 -11.60 15.85
N MET A 12 3.01 -10.57 15.27
CA MET A 12 3.36 -10.00 13.97
C MET A 12 3.11 -8.50 13.96
N THR A 13 3.94 -7.75 13.24
CA THR A 13 3.72 -6.31 13.07
C THR A 13 2.75 -6.02 11.95
N ARG A 14 2.09 -4.87 12.05
CA ARG A 14 1.22 -4.32 11.00
C ARG A 14 1.87 -3.10 10.38
N VAL A 15 2.17 -3.17 9.09
CA VAL A 15 2.79 -2.10 8.30
C VAL A 15 1.84 -1.59 7.23
N SER A 16 2.06 -0.37 6.73
CA SER A 16 1.33 0.16 5.57
C SER A 16 2.03 1.40 5.07
N THR A 17 1.82 1.74 3.81
CA THR A 17 2.33 3.00 3.25
C THR A 17 1.68 4.20 3.94
N PHE A 18 0.39 4.09 4.28
CA PHE A 18 -0.39 5.21 4.82
C PHE A 18 -0.11 5.50 6.31
N TYR A 19 0.01 4.47 7.15
CA TYR A 19 0.08 4.66 8.62
C TYR A 19 1.48 4.53 9.19
N LYS A 20 2.49 4.16 8.39
CA LYS A 20 3.85 3.88 8.87
C LYS A 20 4.94 4.65 8.13
N GLY A 21 4.64 5.86 7.67
CA GLY A 21 5.64 6.76 7.10
C GLY A 21 6.05 6.41 5.67
N GLY A 22 5.07 6.04 4.83
CA GLY A 22 5.29 5.67 3.44
C GLY A 22 5.97 4.32 3.27
N PHE A 23 6.40 4.04 2.04
CA PHE A 23 7.19 2.85 1.69
C PHE A 23 8.44 2.73 2.57
N THR A 24 9.20 3.81 2.71
CA THR A 24 10.45 3.81 3.48
C THR A 24 10.25 3.44 4.95
N GLY A 25 9.25 4.02 5.61
CA GLY A 25 8.99 3.71 7.00
C GLY A 25 8.43 2.29 7.19
N ALA A 26 7.56 1.84 6.28
CA ALA A 26 7.05 0.48 6.27
C ALA A 26 8.18 -0.56 6.09
N MET A 27 9.08 -0.37 5.12
CA MET A 27 10.22 -1.27 4.90
C MET A 27 11.18 -1.32 6.08
N LYS A 28 11.45 -0.18 6.74
CA LYS A 28 12.26 -0.15 7.97
C LYS A 28 11.63 -0.98 9.09
N ILE A 29 10.31 -0.91 9.24
CA ILE A 29 9.61 -1.73 10.23
C ILE A 29 9.62 -3.20 9.83
N ALA A 30 9.47 -3.52 8.54
CA ALA A 30 9.51 -4.88 8.04
C ALA A 30 10.86 -5.55 8.35
N HIS A 31 11.97 -4.92 7.99
CA HIS A 31 13.32 -5.41 8.31
C HIS A 31 13.56 -5.51 9.83
N MET A 32 13.09 -4.54 10.61
CA MET A 32 13.18 -4.62 12.07
C MET A 32 12.33 -5.76 12.64
N SER A 33 11.21 -6.12 12.02
CA SER A 33 10.42 -7.27 12.46
C SER A 33 11.14 -8.57 12.13
N GLU A 34 11.70 -8.66 10.91
CA GLU A 34 12.49 -9.81 10.45
C GLU A 34 13.69 -10.08 11.36
N SER A 35 14.39 -9.05 11.84
CA SER A 35 15.55 -9.22 12.73
C SER A 35 15.19 -9.79 14.12
N PHE A 36 13.89 -9.86 14.45
CA PHE A 36 13.37 -10.53 15.66
C PHE A 36 12.64 -11.83 15.33
N GLY A 37 12.75 -12.33 14.09
CA GLY A 37 12.03 -13.52 13.63
C GLY A 37 10.52 -13.30 13.50
N MET A 38 10.07 -12.06 13.39
CA MET A 38 8.66 -11.69 13.30
C MET A 38 8.27 -11.32 11.88
N ARG A 39 7.00 -11.60 11.57
CA ARG A 39 6.38 -11.23 10.29
C ARG A 39 5.92 -9.79 10.30
N ALA A 40 5.88 -9.17 9.12
CA ALA A 40 5.39 -7.81 8.92
C ALA A 40 4.26 -7.83 7.90
N GLN A 41 3.04 -7.86 8.41
CA GLN A 41 1.85 -7.97 7.57
C GLN A 41 1.36 -6.59 7.13
N VAL A 42 1.13 -6.43 5.83
CA VAL A 42 0.59 -5.18 5.29
C VAL A 42 -0.88 -5.02 5.68
N HIS A 43 -1.22 -3.83 6.16
CA HIS A 43 -2.55 -3.37 6.50
C HIS A 43 -3.07 -2.42 5.42
N GLY A 44 -4.30 -2.68 4.99
CA GLY A 44 -5.02 -1.91 4.01
C GLY A 44 -4.87 -2.46 2.61
N MET A 45 -5.75 -1.95 1.77
CA MET A 45 -5.83 -2.23 0.34
C MET A 45 -5.16 -1.10 -0.47
N GLY A 46 -5.17 -1.21 -1.78
CA GLY A 46 -4.68 -0.16 -2.70
C GLY A 46 -3.38 -0.54 -3.40
N LEU A 47 -3.06 0.19 -4.47
CA LEU A 47 -1.90 -0.05 -5.31
C LEU A 47 -0.58 0.05 -4.54
N GLU A 48 -0.51 1.00 -3.60
CA GLU A 48 0.67 1.20 -2.77
C GLU A 48 0.93 0.03 -1.85
N ASN A 49 -0.13 -0.47 -1.21
CA ASN A 49 -0.03 -1.62 -0.30
C ASN A 49 0.17 -2.92 -1.08
N ALA A 50 -0.36 -3.05 -2.30
CA ALA A 50 -0.09 -4.18 -3.18
C ALA A 50 1.40 -4.26 -3.56
N GLN A 51 1.98 -3.14 -4.00
CA GLN A 51 3.42 -3.03 -4.27
C GLN A 51 4.27 -3.29 -3.01
N LEU A 52 3.84 -2.78 -1.85
CA LEU A 52 4.51 -3.04 -0.57
C LEU A 52 4.46 -4.53 -0.20
N CYS A 53 3.34 -5.23 -0.43
CA CYS A 53 3.23 -6.67 -0.21
C CYS A 53 4.23 -7.46 -1.07
N ALA A 54 4.38 -7.06 -2.34
CA ALA A 54 5.34 -7.70 -3.24
C ALA A 54 6.80 -7.44 -2.85
N ALA A 55 7.08 -6.31 -2.18
CA ALA A 55 8.44 -5.94 -1.76
C ALA A 55 8.89 -6.53 -0.42
N ILE A 56 7.97 -6.88 0.48
CA ILE A 56 8.30 -7.37 1.83
C ILE A 56 8.40 -8.91 1.83
N SER A 57 9.62 -9.43 2.01
CA SER A 57 9.90 -10.88 2.06
C SER A 57 9.19 -11.62 3.21
N ASN A 58 8.97 -10.96 4.35
CA ASN A 58 8.33 -11.51 5.54
C ASN A 58 6.85 -11.11 5.69
N ASN A 59 6.16 -10.85 4.57
CA ASN A 59 4.71 -10.64 4.48
C ASN A 59 4.04 -11.87 3.84
N ASP A 60 2.93 -12.36 4.42
CA ASP A 60 2.25 -13.55 3.84
C ASP A 60 1.23 -13.18 2.77
N TYR A 61 0.45 -12.12 3.01
CA TYR A 61 -0.80 -11.86 2.31
C TYR A 61 -1.03 -10.37 2.13
N TYR A 62 -1.80 -10.03 1.10
CA TYR A 62 -2.40 -8.72 0.90
C TYR A 62 -3.75 -8.65 1.64
N GLU A 63 -4.08 -7.50 2.21
CA GLU A 63 -5.37 -7.27 2.86
C GLU A 63 -6.32 -6.53 1.91
N GLN A 64 -7.45 -7.17 1.60
CA GLN A 64 -8.57 -6.51 0.91
C GLN A 64 -9.68 -6.23 1.92
N LEU A 65 -9.98 -4.95 2.16
CA LEU A 65 -11.09 -4.57 3.04
C LEU A 65 -12.41 -4.78 2.28
N VAL A 66 -13.35 -5.47 2.92
CA VAL A 66 -14.71 -5.69 2.41
C VAL A 66 -15.71 -5.32 3.50
N MET A 67 -16.76 -4.59 3.11
CA MET A 67 -17.79 -4.06 4.00
C MET A 67 -19.14 -4.73 3.78
N ASN A 68 -19.34 -5.38 2.64
CA ASN A 68 -20.58 -6.07 2.29
C ASN A 68 -20.30 -7.22 1.31
N GLU A 69 -21.32 -8.04 1.08
CA GLU A 69 -21.22 -9.20 0.20
C GLU A 69 -21.00 -8.84 -1.27
N ASP A 70 -21.56 -7.72 -1.74
CA ASP A 70 -21.41 -7.30 -3.13
C ASP A 70 -19.94 -6.97 -3.47
N GLN A 71 -19.18 -6.42 -2.52
CA GLN A 71 -17.74 -6.23 -2.66
C GLN A 71 -16.98 -7.56 -2.75
N ILE A 72 -17.42 -8.59 -2.01
CA ILE A 72 -16.82 -9.93 -2.09
C ILE A 72 -17.07 -10.56 -3.47
N ARG A 73 -18.29 -10.40 -4.00
CA ARG A 73 -18.65 -10.91 -5.33
C ARG A 73 -17.93 -10.20 -6.47
N GLY A 74 -17.54 -8.93 -6.26
CA GLY A 74 -16.87 -8.11 -7.27
C GLY A 74 -15.34 -8.09 -7.18
N LEU A 75 -14.71 -8.96 -6.38
CA LEU A 75 -13.26 -8.96 -6.16
C LEU A 75 -12.45 -9.17 -7.45
N ASP A 76 -12.96 -9.94 -8.40
CA ASP A 76 -12.33 -10.20 -9.70
C ASP A 76 -12.42 -9.00 -10.67
N SER A 77 -13.21 -7.99 -10.32
CA SER A 77 -13.57 -6.86 -11.17
C SER A 77 -13.03 -5.52 -10.62
N LEU A 78 -12.04 -5.56 -9.74
CA LEU A 78 -11.39 -4.39 -9.14
C LEU A 78 -10.28 -3.77 -10.02
N GLY A 79 -10.32 -4.01 -11.33
CA GLY A 79 -9.33 -3.50 -12.28
C GLY A 79 -7.91 -3.98 -11.93
N PRO A 80 -6.91 -3.10 -11.80
CA PRO A 80 -5.53 -3.48 -11.46
C PRO A 80 -5.37 -4.19 -10.11
N LEU A 81 -6.37 -4.12 -9.22
CA LEU A 81 -6.39 -4.80 -7.93
C LEU A 81 -7.31 -6.01 -7.91
N ALA A 82 -7.71 -6.51 -9.09
CA ALA A 82 -8.53 -7.72 -9.21
C ALA A 82 -7.88 -8.89 -8.46
N ILE A 83 -8.70 -9.59 -7.67
CA ILE A 83 -8.31 -10.80 -6.95
C ILE A 83 -8.98 -11.97 -7.66
N VAL A 84 -8.19 -12.74 -8.38
CA VAL A 84 -8.62 -13.90 -9.16
C VAL A 84 -8.04 -15.14 -8.50
N ASP A 85 -8.89 -16.15 -8.23
CA ASP A 85 -8.50 -17.38 -7.52
C ASP A 85 -7.78 -17.12 -6.19
N GLY A 86 -8.22 -16.08 -5.46
CA GLY A 86 -7.63 -15.68 -4.18
C GLY A 86 -6.26 -14.99 -4.30
N LYS A 87 -5.83 -14.59 -5.50
CA LYS A 87 -4.53 -13.97 -5.76
C LYS A 87 -4.67 -12.61 -6.43
N LEU A 88 -3.88 -11.67 -5.95
CA LEU A 88 -3.65 -10.38 -6.60
C LEU A 88 -2.33 -10.45 -7.38
N THR A 89 -2.31 -9.91 -8.59
CA THR A 89 -1.08 -9.77 -9.39
C THR A 89 -0.67 -8.30 -9.40
N VAL A 90 0.55 -8.03 -8.96
CA VAL A 90 1.11 -6.67 -8.93
C VAL A 90 1.73 -6.36 -10.29
N SER A 91 1.53 -5.13 -10.78
CA SER A 91 2.12 -4.66 -12.04
C SER A 91 3.64 -4.56 -11.98
N ASP A 92 4.31 -4.91 -13.08
CA ASP A 92 5.75 -4.75 -13.33
C ASP A 92 6.11 -3.42 -14.03
N GLU A 93 5.11 -2.62 -14.39
CA GLU A 93 5.30 -1.28 -14.95
C GLU A 93 5.91 -0.30 -13.93
N PRO A 94 6.68 0.72 -14.38
CA PRO A 94 7.24 1.71 -13.49
C PRO A 94 6.21 2.49 -12.66
N GLY A 95 6.47 2.60 -11.36
CA GLY A 95 5.65 3.39 -10.43
C GLY A 95 4.51 2.58 -9.81
N LEU A 96 3.39 3.25 -9.50
CA LEU A 96 2.27 2.66 -8.76
C LEU A 96 1.11 2.21 -9.67
N GLY A 97 1.17 2.50 -10.96
CA GLY A 97 0.07 2.22 -11.90
C GLY A 97 -1.09 3.23 -11.87
N TYR A 98 -0.89 4.41 -11.27
CA TYR A 98 -1.85 5.50 -11.40
C TYR A 98 -1.75 6.18 -12.76
N HIS A 99 -2.90 6.31 -13.43
CA HIS A 99 -3.05 7.09 -14.65
C HIS A 99 -4.01 8.25 -14.36
N PHE A 100 -3.48 9.46 -14.30
CA PHE A 100 -4.27 10.66 -14.00
C PHE A 100 -4.81 11.27 -15.29
N ASP A 101 -6.12 11.53 -15.32
CA ASP A 101 -6.74 12.43 -16.29
C ASP A 101 -6.55 13.87 -15.80
N PHE A 102 -5.49 14.52 -16.29
CA PHE A 102 -5.17 15.90 -15.91
C PHE A 102 -6.21 16.91 -16.40
N ASP A 103 -6.92 16.64 -17.50
CA ASP A 103 -7.99 17.51 -17.98
C ASP A 103 -9.20 17.43 -17.05
N ALA A 104 -9.54 16.24 -16.55
CA ALA A 104 -10.57 16.08 -15.53
C ALA A 104 -10.19 16.75 -14.20
N LEU A 105 -8.93 16.61 -13.77
CA LEU A 105 -8.42 17.30 -12.60
C LEU A 105 -8.52 18.82 -12.77
N ASP A 106 -8.12 19.36 -13.92
CA ASP A 106 -8.20 20.79 -14.20
C ASP A 106 -9.64 21.31 -14.22
N ARG A 107 -10.57 20.56 -14.82
CA ARG A 107 -12.00 20.93 -14.83
C ARG A 107 -12.66 20.91 -13.45
N THR A 108 -12.14 20.10 -12.52
CA THR A 108 -12.71 19.90 -11.18
C THR A 108 -11.90 20.60 -10.08
N ALA A 109 -10.81 21.27 -10.43
CA ALA A 109 -9.96 21.98 -9.48
C ALA A 109 -10.70 23.16 -8.86
N LEU A 110 -10.66 23.26 -7.53
CA LEU A 110 -11.16 24.43 -6.79
C LEU A 110 -10.24 25.65 -6.95
N ASN A 111 -8.94 25.42 -7.15
CA ASN A 111 -7.92 26.44 -7.39
C ASN A 111 -6.77 25.84 -8.21
N LYS A 112 -6.18 26.64 -9.09
CA LYS A 112 -4.96 26.30 -9.84
C LYS A 112 -3.95 27.42 -9.67
N ILE A 113 -2.75 27.07 -9.19
CA ILE A 113 -1.65 28.01 -8.98
C ILE A 113 -0.51 27.59 -9.91
N THR A 114 -0.11 28.48 -10.80
CA THR A 114 1.09 28.30 -11.61
C THR A 114 2.28 28.88 -10.86
N VAL A 115 3.22 28.04 -10.45
CA VAL A 115 4.47 28.46 -9.83
C VAL A 115 5.54 28.56 -10.92
N THR A 116 6.07 29.75 -11.16
CA THR A 116 7.26 29.95 -12.00
C THR A 116 8.48 30.10 -11.10
N GLU A 117 9.41 29.15 -11.16
CA GLU A 117 10.70 29.29 -10.50
C GLU A 117 11.47 30.47 -11.12
N LYS A 118 11.86 31.44 -10.29
CA LYS A 118 12.91 32.39 -10.64
C LYS A 118 14.24 31.70 -10.35
N PHE A 119 14.82 31.06 -11.36
CA PHE A 119 16.24 30.75 -11.33
C PHE A 119 17.01 32.08 -11.34
N GLY A 120 17.75 32.33 -10.26
CA GLY A 120 18.74 33.41 -10.15
C GLY A 120 20.14 32.88 -10.38
#